data_AF-A0A2M6VQB3-F1
#
_entry.id   AF-A0A2M6VQB3-F1
#
_cell.length_a   1.000
_cell.length_b   1.000
_cell.length_c   1.000
_cell.angle_alpha   90.00
_cell.angle_beta   90.00
_cell.angle_gamma   90.00
#
_symmetry.space_group_name_H-M   'P 1'
#
loop_
_entity.id
_entity.type
_entity.pdbx_description
1 polymer ?
#
loop_
_entity_poly.entity_id
_entity_poly.type
_entity_poly.pdbx_seq_one_letter_code
_entity_poly.pdbx_strand_id
1 'polypeptide(L)'
;MSHVFRRSNVSKHAGVTSIVGLLFLIAVVIFVLAQTHTMTGSKAVDSQIYDDSVAALYLAESGIERATYTVNDDVSYDDSSFVSSCGTVSNSPTYELGRGTFQFVKPSVDPTTLACAIRAKGSVGRANRTLESTMSMFSEIGTAGYGTNINMTLRNNKSVPAVAVFNLAWRRHGSTGSNPPGNNSAASACTLPSCGLMYSIESSSGTPSVGSLGTAVGAAANSSVVVTQTLNLERNYAEVGMIMPGMGAQPLIKGSFADGKRTANTQNNTVTTGDTSSGEAKGWCNDADTLVFGVSGRGNDNVTGAFASVVFNSNGSPAQPIAMNWIAHYPNTDGTTAGVYGDVFSEIWWTYNPTFPKMLASSAGTTVTVASTAKIQVGTIIKVYSGSGLLAGNTKVTSVLANGTQFVVSSTPTTPLTNATICGGVCALFNDPSSNGSKTEFALTRATAAAQQWAGGFTCLSGVDPSKVKRISHSGVTMYKWHEVISDEPIN
;
A
#
# COMPACT_ATOMS: atom_id res chain seq x y z
N MET A 1 90.39 -102.34 -12.30
CA MET A 1 89.05 -102.65 -12.85
C MET A 1 88.05 -102.28 -11.77
N SER A 2 87.09 -101.37 -11.90
CA SER A 2 86.41 -100.81 -13.07
C SER A 2 85.89 -99.41 -12.71
N HIS A 3 86.09 -98.42 -13.59
CA HIS A 3 85.45 -97.10 -13.53
C HIS A 3 84.13 -97.15 -14.32
N VAL A 4 83.06 -96.54 -13.79
CA VAL A 4 81.87 -96.19 -14.60
C VAL A 4 81.55 -94.71 -14.39
N PHE A 5 81.60 -93.98 -15.51
CA PHE A 5 81.14 -92.61 -15.69
C PHE A 5 79.65 -92.60 -16.03
N ARG A 6 78.87 -91.61 -15.55
CA ARG A 6 77.58 -91.26 -16.18
C ARG A 6 77.37 -89.75 -16.18
N ARG A 7 77.39 -89.17 -17.39
CA ARG A 7 76.93 -87.80 -17.72
C ARG A 7 75.44 -87.84 -18.07
N SER A 8 74.68 -86.81 -17.73
CA SER A 8 73.45 -86.45 -18.47
C SER A 8 73.43 -84.95 -18.82
N ASN A 9 73.15 -84.66 -20.09
CA ASN A 9 72.64 -83.39 -20.63
C ASN A 9 71.08 -83.41 -20.47
N VAL A 10 70.24 -82.37 -20.58
CA VAL A 10 70.11 -81.29 -21.58
C VAL A 10 69.13 -80.22 -21.05
N SER A 11 69.41 -78.96 -21.35
CA SER A 11 68.57 -77.75 -21.26
C SER A 11 67.59 -77.59 -22.45
N LYS A 12 66.27 -77.50 -22.23
CA LYS A 12 65.26 -77.13 -23.27
C LYS A 12 63.96 -76.44 -22.80
N HIS A 13 63.87 -75.96 -21.55
CA HIS A 13 62.63 -75.40 -20.98
C HIS A 13 62.61 -73.88 -20.70
N ALA A 14 63.69 -73.14 -21.02
CA ALA A 14 63.79 -71.73 -20.60
C ALA A 14 63.22 -70.69 -21.60
N GLY A 15 62.99 -71.04 -22.87
CA GLY A 15 62.57 -70.08 -23.91
C GLY A 15 61.06 -69.82 -24.01
N VAL A 16 60.22 -70.83 -23.77
CA VAL A 16 58.76 -70.73 -23.93
C VAL A 16 58.09 -70.01 -22.75
N THR A 17 58.65 -70.16 -21.54
CA THR A 17 58.18 -69.52 -20.31
C THR A 17 58.35 -68.00 -20.32
N SER A 18 59.35 -67.47 -21.02
CA SER A 18 59.58 -66.02 -21.12
C SER A 18 58.55 -65.31 -22.02
N ILE A 19 58.16 -65.93 -23.14
CA ILE A 19 57.16 -65.37 -24.07
C ILE A 19 55.76 -65.38 -23.46
N VAL A 20 55.39 -66.48 -22.78
CA VAL A 20 54.11 -66.59 -22.07
C VAL A 20 54.02 -65.58 -20.92
N GLY A 21 55.13 -65.38 -20.20
CA GLY A 21 55.22 -64.35 -19.14
C GLY A 21 55.04 -62.93 -19.68
N LEU A 22 55.64 -62.59 -20.83
CA LEU A 22 55.52 -61.27 -21.46
C LEU A 22 54.09 -61.01 -21.95
N LEU A 23 53.45 -61.98 -22.60
CA LEU A 23 52.06 -61.87 -23.07
C LEU A 23 51.09 -61.71 -21.91
N PHE A 24 51.32 -62.42 -20.80
CA PHE A 24 50.52 -62.25 -19.58
C PHE A 24 50.69 -60.84 -19.00
N LEU A 25 51.91 -60.30 -19.00
CA LEU A 25 52.19 -58.94 -18.52
C LEU A 25 51.49 -57.88 -19.39
N ILE A 26 51.52 -58.02 -20.71
CA ILE A 26 50.83 -57.11 -21.64
C ILE A 26 49.30 -57.17 -21.41
N ALA A 27 48.74 -58.37 -21.25
CA ALA A 27 47.31 -58.54 -20.97
C ALA A 27 46.89 -57.87 -19.64
N VAL A 28 47.71 -58.01 -18.59
CA VAL A 28 47.49 -57.36 -17.29
C VAL A 28 47.54 -55.84 -17.43
N VAL A 29 48.51 -55.28 -18.16
CA VAL A 29 48.62 -53.83 -18.37
C VAL A 29 47.42 -53.27 -19.14
N ILE A 30 46.97 -53.95 -20.20
CA ILE A 30 45.77 -53.55 -20.97
C ILE A 30 44.52 -53.61 -20.08
N PHE A 31 44.39 -54.64 -19.25
CA PHE A 31 43.28 -54.75 -18.30
C PHE A 31 43.26 -53.61 -17.28
N VAL A 32 44.43 -53.28 -16.70
CA VAL A 32 44.57 -52.15 -15.76
C VAL A 32 44.27 -50.81 -16.44
N LEU A 33 44.74 -50.59 -17.67
CA LEU A 33 44.43 -49.38 -18.43
C LEU A 33 42.93 -49.26 -18.74
N ALA A 34 42.29 -50.35 -19.14
CA ALA A 34 40.84 -50.36 -19.40
C ALA A 34 40.03 -50.04 -18.14
N GLN A 35 40.38 -50.63 -17.00
CA GLN A 35 39.76 -50.33 -15.70
C GLN A 35 40.04 -48.90 -15.22
N THR A 36 41.24 -48.37 -15.48
CA THR A 36 41.57 -46.99 -15.12
C THR A 36 40.76 -46.00 -15.95
N HIS A 37 40.58 -46.25 -17.25
CA HIS A 37 39.81 -45.39 -18.15
C HIS A 37 38.32 -45.33 -17.78
N THR A 38 37.72 -46.47 -17.39
CA THR A 38 36.34 -46.53 -16.92
C THR A 38 36.18 -45.80 -15.58
N MET A 39 37.11 -45.99 -14.64
CA MET A 39 37.08 -45.28 -13.34
C MET A 39 37.26 -43.77 -13.48
N THR A 40 38.14 -43.28 -14.37
CA THR A 40 38.30 -41.83 -14.60
C THR A 40 37.10 -41.22 -15.33
N GLY A 41 36.49 -41.95 -16.25
CA GLY A 41 35.28 -41.51 -16.95
C GLY A 41 34.09 -41.36 -16.00
N SER A 42 33.89 -42.32 -15.08
CA SER A 42 32.84 -42.24 -14.06
C SER A 42 33.05 -41.06 -13.11
N LYS A 43 34.28 -40.85 -12.59
CA LYS A 43 34.55 -39.71 -11.70
C LYS A 43 34.33 -38.36 -12.37
N ALA A 44 34.74 -38.20 -13.63
CA ALA A 44 34.54 -36.95 -14.36
C ALA A 44 33.06 -36.64 -14.59
N VAL A 45 32.25 -37.66 -14.94
CA VAL A 45 30.80 -37.52 -15.13
C VAL A 45 30.10 -37.25 -13.80
N ASP A 46 30.47 -37.94 -12.72
CA ASP A 46 29.88 -37.73 -11.41
C ASP A 46 30.18 -36.32 -10.86
N SER A 47 31.41 -35.84 -11.04
CA SER A 47 31.78 -34.46 -10.70
C SER A 47 31.00 -33.44 -11.53
N GLN A 48 30.82 -33.69 -12.84
CA GLN A 48 30.06 -32.79 -13.70
C GLN A 48 28.56 -32.76 -13.32
N ILE A 49 27.97 -33.91 -12.99
CA ILE A 49 26.57 -33.99 -12.52
C ILE A 49 26.41 -33.23 -11.20
N TYR A 50 27.37 -33.36 -10.29
CA TYR A 50 27.36 -32.61 -9.03
C TYR A 50 27.44 -31.10 -9.28
N ASP A 51 28.37 -30.65 -10.14
CA ASP A 51 28.52 -29.24 -10.49
C ASP A 51 27.26 -28.68 -11.17
N ASP A 52 26.64 -29.44 -12.07
CA ASP A 52 25.36 -29.07 -12.71
C ASP A 52 24.22 -29.00 -11.69
N SER A 53 24.20 -29.90 -10.71
CA SER A 53 23.21 -29.91 -9.63
C SER A 53 23.30 -28.69 -8.71
N VAL A 54 24.52 -28.30 -8.31
CA VAL A 54 24.75 -27.08 -7.51
C VAL A 54 24.38 -25.84 -8.30
N ALA A 55 24.76 -25.79 -9.59
CA ALA A 55 24.41 -24.66 -10.45
C ALA A 55 22.89 -24.56 -10.68
N ALA A 56 22.19 -25.68 -10.86
CA ALA A 56 20.74 -25.71 -10.96
C ALA A 56 20.04 -25.25 -9.66
N LEU A 57 20.59 -25.60 -8.49
CA LEU A 57 20.09 -25.10 -7.20
C LEU A 57 20.24 -23.57 -7.09
N TYR A 58 21.42 -23.04 -7.42
CA TYR A 58 21.68 -21.59 -7.42
C TYR A 58 20.72 -20.82 -8.35
N LEU A 59 20.39 -21.39 -9.51
CA LEU A 59 19.41 -20.80 -10.43
C LEU A 59 17.99 -20.81 -9.86
N ALA A 60 17.60 -21.88 -9.15
CA ALA A 60 16.32 -21.92 -8.44
C ALA A 60 16.25 -20.85 -7.35
N GLU A 61 17.31 -20.68 -6.55
CA GLU A 61 17.41 -19.62 -5.52
C GLU A 61 17.31 -18.23 -6.14
N SER A 62 18.03 -18.00 -7.24
CA SER A 62 17.96 -16.74 -7.99
C SER A 62 16.53 -16.43 -8.47
N GLY A 63 15.77 -17.47 -8.83
CA GLY A 63 14.36 -17.35 -9.15
C GLY A 63 13.54 -16.90 -7.94
N ILE A 64 13.71 -17.53 -6.78
CA ILE A 64 13.02 -17.14 -5.53
C ILE A 64 13.35 -15.69 -5.16
N GLU A 65 14.60 -15.26 -5.22
CA GLU A 65 15.01 -13.87 -4.94
C GLU A 65 14.35 -12.88 -5.91
N ARG A 66 14.33 -13.21 -7.21
CA ARG A 66 13.64 -12.39 -8.20
C ARG A 66 12.14 -12.28 -7.93
N ALA A 67 11.49 -13.39 -7.57
CA ALA A 67 10.07 -13.39 -7.24
C ALA A 67 9.78 -12.55 -5.98
N THR A 68 10.64 -12.67 -4.97
CA THR A 68 10.61 -11.84 -3.76
C THR A 68 10.66 -10.36 -4.11
N TYR A 69 11.61 -9.98 -4.95
CA TYR A 69 11.73 -8.61 -5.41
C TYR A 69 10.46 -8.13 -6.13
N THR A 70 9.95 -8.90 -7.10
CA THR A 70 8.74 -8.54 -7.86
C THR A 70 7.54 -8.34 -6.94
N VAL A 71 7.28 -9.30 -6.05
CA VAL A 71 6.14 -9.22 -5.12
C VAL A 71 6.34 -8.05 -4.14
N ASN A 72 7.54 -7.87 -3.59
CA ASN A 72 7.83 -6.79 -2.66
C ASN A 72 7.70 -5.42 -3.32
N ASP A 73 8.14 -5.28 -4.57
CA ASP A 73 8.01 -4.04 -5.34
C ASP A 73 6.52 -3.70 -5.50
N ASP A 74 5.72 -4.60 -6.07
CA ASP A 74 4.28 -4.40 -6.28
C ASP A 74 3.53 -4.11 -4.97
N VAL A 75 3.82 -4.86 -3.91
CA VAL A 75 3.17 -4.71 -2.59
C VAL A 75 3.59 -3.40 -1.91
N SER A 76 4.81 -2.93 -2.15
CA SER A 76 5.24 -1.60 -1.70
C SER A 76 4.53 -0.47 -2.45
N TYR A 77 3.94 -0.76 -3.62
CA TYR A 77 3.12 0.16 -4.39
C TYR A 77 1.63 0.12 -4.04
N ASP A 78 1.10 -1.08 -3.76
CA ASP A 78 -0.29 -1.34 -3.41
C ASP A 78 -0.38 -2.68 -2.67
N ASP A 79 -0.72 -2.68 -1.38
CA ASP A 79 -0.79 -3.93 -0.60
C ASP A 79 -1.93 -4.85 -1.04
N SER A 80 -2.95 -4.34 -1.72
CA SER A 80 -3.98 -5.18 -2.35
C SER A 80 -3.46 -5.98 -3.55
N SER A 81 -2.28 -5.62 -4.08
CA SER A 81 -1.66 -6.33 -5.20
C SER A 81 -1.04 -7.67 -4.81
N PHE A 82 -0.85 -7.96 -3.51
CA PHE A 82 -0.13 -9.15 -3.03
C PHE A 82 -0.59 -10.44 -3.71
N VAL A 83 -1.89 -10.70 -3.74
CA VAL A 83 -2.46 -11.92 -4.36
C VAL A 83 -2.22 -11.94 -5.87
N SER A 84 -2.43 -10.81 -6.56
CA SER A 84 -2.22 -10.73 -8.01
C SER A 84 -0.75 -10.85 -8.40
N SER A 85 0.16 -10.23 -7.65
CA SER A 85 1.61 -10.29 -7.87
C SER A 85 2.14 -11.69 -7.64
N CYS A 86 1.65 -12.37 -6.61
CA CYS A 86 1.89 -13.80 -6.41
C CYS A 86 1.41 -14.65 -7.58
N GLY A 87 0.26 -14.31 -8.18
CA GLY A 87 -0.19 -14.91 -9.43
C GLY A 87 0.82 -14.76 -10.57
N THR A 88 1.50 -13.61 -10.69
CA THR A 88 2.50 -13.39 -11.76
C THR A 88 3.77 -14.23 -11.61
N VAL A 89 4.11 -14.64 -10.38
CA VAL A 89 5.27 -15.50 -10.07
C VAL A 89 4.88 -16.96 -9.83
N SER A 90 3.68 -17.37 -10.25
CA SER A 90 3.18 -18.75 -10.11
C SER A 90 3.44 -19.63 -11.33
N ASN A 91 3.66 -19.03 -12.51
CA ASN A 91 3.98 -19.75 -13.74
C ASN A 91 4.64 -18.78 -14.72
N SER A 92 5.79 -19.12 -15.29
CA SER A 92 6.51 -18.23 -16.20
C SER A 92 7.25 -18.98 -17.30
N PRO A 93 7.57 -18.28 -18.40
CA PRO A 93 8.54 -18.79 -19.35
C PRO A 93 9.91 -18.95 -18.68
N THR A 94 10.78 -19.71 -19.34
CA THR A 94 12.16 -19.91 -18.92
C THR A 94 12.98 -18.62 -19.05
N TYR A 95 13.78 -18.32 -18.03
CA TYR A 95 14.72 -17.20 -17.98
C TYR A 95 16.17 -17.71 -18.01
N GLU A 96 16.98 -17.15 -18.89
CA GLU A 96 18.41 -17.42 -18.98
C GLU A 96 19.17 -16.67 -17.88
N LEU A 97 20.06 -17.36 -17.17
CA LEU A 97 20.97 -16.76 -16.19
C LEU A 97 22.26 -17.57 -16.11
N GLY A 98 23.39 -16.94 -16.40
CA GLY A 98 24.69 -17.60 -16.39
C GLY A 98 24.75 -18.77 -17.39
N ARG A 99 24.96 -19.99 -16.89
CA ARG A 99 25.14 -21.22 -17.70
C ARG A 99 23.89 -22.10 -17.83
N GLY A 100 22.74 -21.62 -17.36
CA GLY A 100 21.50 -22.38 -17.41
C GLY A 100 20.30 -21.47 -17.27
N THR A 101 19.19 -22.06 -16.83
CA THR A 101 17.90 -21.37 -16.79
C THR A 101 17.15 -21.57 -15.50
N PHE A 102 16.20 -20.67 -15.22
CA PHE A 102 15.17 -20.90 -14.21
C PHE A 102 13.78 -20.56 -14.74
N GLN A 103 12.74 -21.12 -14.11
CA GLN A 103 11.35 -20.77 -14.40
C GLN A 103 10.51 -20.84 -13.11
N PHE A 104 9.42 -20.08 -13.08
CA PHE A 104 8.40 -20.22 -12.04
C PHE A 104 7.44 -21.33 -12.43
N VAL A 105 7.11 -22.18 -11.48
CA VAL A 105 6.17 -23.29 -11.65
C VAL A 105 5.09 -23.18 -10.60
N LYS A 106 3.93 -23.82 -10.85
CA LYS A 106 2.79 -23.73 -9.94
C LYS A 106 3.20 -24.18 -8.52
N PRO A 107 3.03 -23.32 -7.50
CA PRO A 107 3.30 -23.68 -6.11
C PRO A 107 2.28 -24.68 -5.56
N SER A 108 2.60 -25.30 -4.41
CA SER A 108 1.73 -26.30 -3.74
C SER A 108 0.43 -25.74 -3.17
N VAL A 109 0.35 -24.42 -2.97
CA VAL A 109 -0.81 -23.74 -2.41
C VAL A 109 -1.06 -22.44 -3.16
N ASP A 110 -2.33 -22.17 -3.44
CA ASP A 110 -2.74 -20.91 -4.06
C ASP A 110 -2.53 -19.74 -3.08
N PRO A 111 -2.19 -18.54 -3.58
CA PRO A 111 -1.94 -17.38 -2.74
C PRO A 111 -3.20 -16.93 -1.99
N THR A 112 -2.99 -16.48 -0.75
CA THR A 112 -4.01 -15.85 0.10
C THR A 112 -3.63 -14.39 0.37
N THR A 113 -4.48 -13.64 1.06
CA THR A 113 -4.17 -12.25 1.44
C THR A 113 -3.04 -12.11 2.47
N LEU A 114 -2.59 -13.21 3.08
CA LEU A 114 -1.56 -13.21 4.12
C LEU A 114 -0.32 -14.04 3.77
N ALA A 115 -0.47 -15.03 2.89
CA ALA A 115 0.60 -15.95 2.53
C ALA A 115 0.62 -16.27 1.03
N CYS A 116 1.81 -16.41 0.48
CA CYS A 116 2.07 -16.64 -0.93
C CYS A 116 3.22 -17.64 -1.10
N ALA A 117 2.94 -18.83 -1.62
CA ALA A 117 3.99 -19.79 -1.96
C ALA A 117 4.56 -19.48 -3.35
N ILE A 118 5.88 -19.59 -3.47
CA ILE A 118 6.62 -19.36 -4.70
C ILE A 118 7.47 -20.58 -4.95
N ARG A 119 7.39 -21.12 -6.16
CA ARG A 119 8.14 -22.29 -6.57
C ARG A 119 8.96 -21.99 -7.82
N ALA A 120 10.27 -22.14 -7.72
CA ALA A 120 11.22 -21.89 -8.79
C ALA A 120 11.99 -23.17 -9.14
N LYS A 121 12.08 -23.47 -10.43
CA LYS A 121 12.85 -24.59 -10.97
C LYS A 121 14.07 -24.07 -11.72
N GLY A 122 15.27 -24.42 -11.27
CA GLY A 122 16.53 -24.17 -11.96
C GLY A 122 16.98 -25.40 -12.75
N SER A 123 17.59 -25.16 -13.92
CA SER A 123 18.00 -26.20 -14.87
C SER A 123 19.38 -25.91 -15.45
N VAL A 124 20.30 -26.88 -15.38
CA VAL A 124 21.64 -26.81 -16.00
C VAL A 124 21.97 -28.17 -16.58
N GLY A 125 22.19 -28.24 -17.90
CA GLY A 125 22.46 -29.51 -18.57
C GLY A 125 21.35 -30.54 -18.33
N ARG A 126 21.64 -31.59 -17.56
CA ARG A 126 20.66 -32.62 -17.15
C ARG A 126 20.14 -32.46 -15.73
N ALA A 127 20.70 -31.54 -14.94
CA ALA A 127 20.28 -31.30 -13.58
C ALA A 127 19.09 -30.35 -13.53
N ASN A 128 18.09 -30.73 -12.74
CA ASN A 128 16.91 -29.92 -12.44
C ASN A 128 16.75 -29.89 -10.92
N ARG A 129 16.64 -28.70 -10.33
CA ARG A 129 16.38 -28.52 -8.90
C ARG A 129 15.19 -27.58 -8.74
N THR A 130 14.28 -27.90 -7.83
CA THR A 130 13.08 -27.10 -7.59
C THR A 130 13.06 -26.69 -6.13
N LEU A 131 12.92 -25.40 -5.88
CA LEU A 131 12.76 -24.84 -4.55
C LEU A 131 11.37 -24.28 -4.39
N GLU A 132 10.83 -24.41 -3.18
CA GLU A 132 9.63 -23.71 -2.76
C GLU A 132 9.91 -22.90 -1.50
N SER A 133 9.36 -21.69 -1.44
CA SER A 133 9.33 -20.87 -0.24
C SER A 133 7.99 -20.19 -0.08
N THR A 134 7.60 -19.86 1.15
CA THR A 134 6.39 -19.10 1.42
C THR A 134 6.73 -17.69 1.89
N MET A 135 6.04 -16.70 1.35
CA MET A 135 6.10 -15.32 1.78
C MET A 135 4.88 -15.00 2.63
N SER A 136 5.08 -14.32 3.75
CA SER A 136 4.00 -13.64 4.45
C SER A 136 4.04 -12.16 4.15
N MET A 137 2.87 -11.57 3.92
CA MET A 137 2.74 -10.11 3.87
C MET A 137 2.55 -9.59 5.29
N PHE A 138 3.31 -8.56 5.67
CA PHE A 138 2.89 -7.64 6.70
C PHE A 138 2.57 -6.30 6.03
N SER A 139 1.61 -5.56 6.58
CA SER A 139 1.20 -4.23 6.10
C SER A 139 1.03 -3.36 7.33
N GLU A 140 1.91 -2.37 7.49
CA GLU A 140 1.78 -1.39 8.57
C GLU A 140 1.36 -0.03 8.00
N ILE A 141 0.08 0.31 8.18
CA ILE A 141 -0.56 1.52 7.62
C ILE A 141 -0.38 2.74 8.55
N GLY A 142 0.19 2.51 9.74
CA GLY A 142 0.27 3.48 10.80
C GLY A 142 1.34 3.14 11.83
N THR A 143 1.42 3.93 12.89
CA THR A 143 2.24 3.63 14.07
C THR A 143 1.43 3.90 15.32
N ALA A 144 1.63 3.12 16.39
CA ALA A 144 0.99 3.34 17.68
C ALA A 144 1.94 2.94 18.79
N GLY A 145 1.66 3.46 19.98
CA GLY A 145 2.42 3.14 21.16
C GLY A 145 2.09 4.08 22.30
N TYR A 146 2.99 4.14 23.27
CA TYR A 146 2.92 5.03 24.42
C TYR A 146 4.17 5.91 24.45
N GLY A 147 4.00 7.23 24.56
CA GLY A 147 5.14 8.15 24.68
C GLY A 147 4.81 9.59 24.30
N THR A 148 5.87 10.37 24.11
CA THR A 148 5.80 11.81 23.76
C THR A 148 6.32 12.14 22.37
N ASN A 149 7.17 11.30 21.77
CA ASN A 149 7.74 11.55 20.45
C ASN A 149 7.19 10.50 19.48
N ILE A 150 6.47 10.97 18.46
CA ILE A 150 5.85 10.13 17.46
C ILE A 150 6.52 10.44 16.13
N ASN A 151 7.03 9.40 15.48
CA ASN A 151 7.66 9.49 14.17
C ASN A 151 6.96 8.55 13.21
N MET A 152 6.46 9.10 12.11
CA MET A 152 5.93 8.31 11.00
C MET A 152 6.66 8.65 9.71
N THR A 153 7.04 7.62 8.95
CA THR A 153 7.64 7.77 7.63
C THR A 153 6.67 7.28 6.57
N LEU A 154 6.38 8.13 5.59
CA LEU A 154 5.64 7.76 4.40
C LEU A 154 6.56 7.78 3.19
N ARG A 155 6.44 6.78 2.31
CA ARG A 155 7.28 6.66 1.11
C ARG A 155 6.47 6.91 -0.14
N ASN A 156 6.72 8.02 -0.84
CA ASN A 156 6.17 8.22 -2.17
C ASN A 156 6.92 7.35 -3.19
N ASN A 157 6.40 6.16 -3.48
CA ASN A 157 6.95 5.27 -4.50
C ASN A 157 6.60 5.70 -5.93
N LYS A 158 5.75 6.71 -6.13
CA LYS A 158 5.35 7.13 -7.48
C LYS A 158 6.43 8.00 -8.13
N SER A 159 6.51 7.93 -9.46
CA SER A 159 7.39 8.75 -10.30
C SER A 159 6.97 10.23 -10.38
N VAL A 160 5.85 10.59 -9.76
CA VAL A 160 5.35 11.97 -9.66
C VAL A 160 5.42 12.45 -8.21
N PRO A 161 5.71 13.74 -7.98
CA PRO A 161 5.59 14.32 -6.64
C PRO A 161 4.17 14.22 -6.09
N ALA A 162 4.05 14.26 -4.77
CA ALA A 162 2.83 14.02 -4.03
C ALA A 162 2.70 14.91 -2.79
N VAL A 163 1.55 14.86 -2.13
CA VAL A 163 1.38 15.38 -0.75
C VAL A 163 1.18 14.20 0.18
N ALA A 164 1.97 14.16 1.25
CA ALA A 164 1.84 13.23 2.35
C ALA A 164 0.94 13.84 3.42
N VAL A 165 -0.13 13.15 3.79
CA VAL A 165 -1.06 13.58 4.85
C VAL A 165 -1.01 12.58 5.99
N PHE A 166 -0.91 13.09 7.21
CA PHE A 166 -0.80 12.34 8.44
C PHE A 166 -1.92 12.77 9.38
N ASN A 167 -2.45 11.82 10.16
CA ASN A 167 -3.40 12.09 11.23
C ASN A 167 -2.99 11.33 12.50
N LEU A 168 -2.59 12.08 13.52
CA LEU A 168 -2.26 11.57 14.83
C LEU A 168 -3.46 11.68 15.76
N ALA A 169 -3.82 10.53 16.34
CA ALA A 169 -4.73 10.41 17.45
C ALA A 169 -3.94 10.20 18.74
N TRP A 170 -4.35 10.85 19.82
CA TRP A 170 -3.81 10.55 21.15
C TRP A 170 -4.88 10.60 22.23
N ARG A 171 -4.63 9.88 23.32
CA ARG A 171 -5.42 10.02 24.53
C ARG A 171 -5.13 11.34 25.21
N ARG A 172 -6.16 12.14 25.49
CA ARG A 172 -5.94 13.38 26.26
C ARG A 172 -5.70 13.10 27.74
N HIS A 173 -6.46 12.17 28.30
CA HIS A 173 -6.38 11.82 29.72
C HIS A 173 -6.41 10.30 29.91
N GLY A 174 -5.58 9.80 30.82
CA GLY A 174 -5.33 8.38 30.99
C GLY A 174 -4.73 7.72 29.74
N SER A 175 -4.34 6.47 29.85
CA SER A 175 -3.85 5.63 28.74
C SER A 175 -3.96 4.20 29.20
N THR A 176 -4.73 3.40 28.49
CA THR A 176 -5.00 2.02 28.92
C THR A 176 -3.72 1.20 28.85
N GLY A 177 -3.47 0.39 29.88
CA GLY A 177 -2.23 -0.39 30.03
C GLY A 177 -1.00 0.41 30.47
N SER A 178 -1.15 1.71 30.74
CA SER A 178 -0.05 2.59 31.21
C SER A 178 -0.50 3.43 32.41
N ASN A 179 0.47 4.01 33.14
CA ASN A 179 0.22 4.90 34.28
C ASN A 179 0.64 6.35 33.97
N PRO A 180 -0.06 7.06 33.05
CA PRO A 180 0.32 8.40 32.65
C PRO A 180 0.04 9.45 33.74
N PRO A 181 0.71 10.63 33.68
CA PRO A 181 0.37 11.78 34.51
C PRO A 181 -1.10 12.18 34.39
N GLY A 182 -1.75 12.57 35.50
CA GLY A 182 -3.20 12.88 35.56
C GLY A 182 -3.67 14.18 34.88
N ASN A 183 -2.80 14.90 34.17
CA ASN A 183 -3.18 16.14 33.46
C ASN A 183 -3.71 15.84 32.04
N ASN A 184 -4.22 16.85 31.34
CA ASN A 184 -4.55 16.70 29.91
C ASN A 184 -3.27 16.84 29.07
N SER A 185 -3.05 15.89 28.15
CA SER A 185 -2.00 15.96 27.15
C SER A 185 -2.48 16.75 25.92
N ALA A 186 -1.57 17.54 25.38
CA ALA A 186 -1.73 18.34 24.17
C ALA A 186 -0.59 18.00 23.21
N ALA A 187 -0.90 17.95 21.92
CA ALA A 187 0.10 17.83 20.88
C ALA A 187 0.66 19.21 20.54
N SER A 188 1.98 19.31 20.37
CA SER A 188 2.64 20.47 19.79
C SER A 188 3.08 20.17 18.36
N ALA A 189 2.95 21.19 17.52
CA ALA A 189 3.24 21.11 16.10
C ALA A 189 4.71 20.77 15.84
N CYS A 190 4.91 19.91 14.84
CA CYS A 190 6.16 19.39 14.32
C CYS A 190 7.35 20.38 14.30
N THR A 191 8.55 19.89 14.63
CA THR A 191 9.82 20.62 14.48
C THR A 191 10.27 20.68 13.01
N LEU A 192 10.71 21.87 12.55
CA LEU A 192 11.18 22.14 11.19
C LEU A 192 12.34 21.22 10.75
N PRO A 193 12.51 20.95 9.43
CA PRO A 193 11.91 21.66 8.28
C PRO A 193 10.48 21.22 7.87
N SER A 194 9.85 20.32 8.64
CA SER A 194 8.73 19.47 8.22
C SER A 194 7.33 19.89 8.70
N CYS A 195 7.04 21.13 9.09
CA CYS A 195 5.72 21.41 9.68
C CYS A 195 4.71 21.94 8.66
N GLY A 196 3.89 21.05 8.14
CA GLY A 196 2.64 21.37 7.45
C GLY A 196 1.43 21.12 8.34
N LEU A 197 1.41 21.68 9.56
CA LEU A 197 0.26 21.54 10.47
C LEU A 197 -1.01 22.02 9.77
N MET A 198 -2.02 21.16 9.72
CA MET A 198 -3.33 21.46 9.13
C MET A 198 -4.38 21.70 10.20
N TYR A 199 -4.40 20.87 11.24
CA TYR A 199 -5.34 21.01 12.34
C TYR A 199 -4.78 20.37 13.61
N SER A 200 -5.24 20.85 14.76
CA SER A 200 -5.00 20.24 16.07
C SER A 200 -6.22 20.51 16.94
N ILE A 201 -7.04 19.49 17.18
CA ILE A 201 -8.38 19.59 17.76
C ILE A 201 -8.58 18.49 18.79
N GLU A 202 -9.48 18.74 19.73
CA GLU A 202 -9.70 17.89 20.89
C GLU A 202 -11.21 17.69 21.11
N SER A 203 -11.63 16.47 21.43
CA SER A 203 -13.07 16.16 21.53
C SER A 203 -13.74 16.81 22.74
N SER A 204 -13.03 16.88 23.87
CA SER A 204 -13.41 17.67 25.04
C SER A 204 -12.23 17.86 25.98
N SER A 205 -12.39 18.69 27.02
CA SER A 205 -11.40 18.86 28.10
C SER A 205 -11.54 17.86 29.26
N GLY A 206 -12.50 16.93 29.21
CA GLY A 206 -12.81 15.99 30.30
C GLY A 206 -12.51 14.53 29.98
N THR A 207 -12.88 13.61 30.87
CA THR A 207 -12.86 12.16 30.60
C THR A 207 -14.26 11.69 30.22
N PRO A 208 -14.44 10.95 29.11
CA PRO A 208 -13.43 10.53 28.15
C PRO A 208 -13.08 11.63 27.10
N SER A 209 -11.85 11.63 26.56
CA SER A 209 -11.44 12.55 25.49
C SER A 209 -10.29 12.04 24.61
N VAL A 210 -10.29 12.47 23.34
CA VAL A 210 -9.31 12.16 22.29
C VAL A 210 -8.84 13.46 21.62
N GLY A 211 -7.56 13.52 21.26
CA GLY A 211 -6.99 14.57 20.43
C GLY A 211 -6.74 14.09 19.01
N SER A 212 -6.76 15.02 18.07
CA SER A 212 -6.51 14.80 16.65
C SER A 212 -5.59 15.89 16.10
N LEU A 213 -4.48 15.51 15.47
CA LEU A 213 -3.53 16.42 14.84
C LEU A 213 -3.26 15.97 13.41
N GLY A 214 -3.52 16.86 12.46
CA GLY A 214 -3.29 16.64 11.05
C GLY A 214 -2.05 17.37 10.56
N THR A 215 -1.22 16.69 9.78
CA THR A 215 -0.06 17.30 9.10
C THR A 215 -0.13 16.96 7.60
N ALA A 216 0.16 17.91 6.71
CA ALA A 216 0.27 17.68 5.28
C ALA A 216 1.53 18.33 4.72
N VAL A 217 2.39 17.56 4.06
CA VAL A 217 3.70 18.01 3.56
C VAL A 217 3.97 17.50 2.15
N GLY A 218 4.75 18.25 1.38
CA GLY A 218 5.17 17.81 0.05
C GLY A 218 6.10 16.59 0.12
N ALA A 219 5.93 15.67 -0.83
CA ALA A 219 6.77 14.50 -1.01
C ALA A 219 7.30 14.48 -2.46
N ALA A 220 8.61 14.47 -2.64
CA ALA A 220 9.20 14.30 -3.96
C ALA A 220 8.88 12.91 -4.54
N ALA A 221 8.98 12.75 -5.86
CA ALA A 221 8.88 11.45 -6.51
C ALA A 221 9.95 10.49 -5.95
N ASN A 222 9.60 9.21 -5.79
CA ASN A 222 10.51 8.15 -5.30
C ASN A 222 11.27 8.52 -4.01
N SER A 223 10.60 9.22 -3.08
CA SER A 223 11.23 9.73 -1.85
C SER A 223 10.45 9.35 -0.61
N SER A 224 11.11 9.38 0.54
CA SER A 224 10.46 9.23 1.84
C SER A 224 10.32 10.59 2.53
N VAL A 225 9.21 10.77 3.23
CA VAL A 225 8.93 11.92 4.07
C VAL A 225 8.69 11.44 5.48
N VAL A 226 9.38 12.05 6.43
CA VAL A 226 9.24 11.78 7.85
C VAL A 226 8.56 12.97 8.50
N VAL A 227 7.58 12.70 9.36
CA VAL A 227 6.98 13.70 10.24
C VAL A 227 7.23 13.27 11.68
N THR A 228 7.72 14.23 12.46
CA THR A 228 7.89 14.09 13.91
C THR A 228 6.87 14.99 14.60
N GLN A 229 6.05 14.40 15.44
CA GLN A 229 5.05 15.08 16.25
C GLN A 229 5.30 14.79 17.72
N THR A 230 5.00 15.76 18.58
CA THR A 230 5.31 15.64 19.99
C THR A 230 4.08 15.90 20.86
N LEU A 231 3.90 15.06 21.87
CA LEU A 231 2.95 15.29 22.96
C LEU A 231 3.70 15.87 24.16
N ASN A 232 3.08 16.82 24.86
CA ASN A 232 3.67 17.41 26.07
C ASN A 232 3.71 16.44 27.26
N LEU A 233 2.92 15.36 27.22
CA LEU A 233 2.85 14.30 28.23
C LEU A 233 2.72 12.95 27.54
N GLU A 234 3.35 11.91 28.12
CA GLU A 234 3.31 10.56 27.59
C GLU A 234 1.89 10.00 27.52
N ARG A 235 1.46 9.56 26.33
CA ARG A 235 0.12 9.02 26.12
C ARG A 235 0.13 7.88 25.12
N ASN A 236 -0.90 7.06 25.19
CA ASN A 236 -1.25 6.19 24.08
C ASN A 236 -1.60 7.05 22.86
N TYR A 237 -1.02 6.69 21.72
CA TYR A 237 -1.22 7.34 20.44
C TYR A 237 -1.41 6.31 19.33
N ALA A 238 -2.03 6.75 18.24
CA ALA A 238 -2.09 6.05 16.98
C ALA A 238 -2.03 7.07 15.85
N GLU A 239 -1.17 6.86 14.86
CA GLU A 239 -1.02 7.73 13.70
C GLU A 239 -1.23 6.91 12.43
N VAL A 240 -1.97 7.49 11.47
CA VAL A 240 -2.09 6.96 10.11
C VAL A 240 -1.60 7.99 9.12
N GLY A 241 -1.22 7.51 7.95
CA GLY A 241 -0.74 8.36 6.88
C GLY A 241 -1.20 7.92 5.51
N MET A 242 -1.18 8.84 4.56
CA MET A 242 -1.45 8.57 3.15
C MET A 242 -0.62 9.46 2.24
N ILE A 243 -0.43 9.01 1.00
CA ILE A 243 0.19 9.80 -0.06
C ILE A 243 -0.85 10.08 -1.14
N MET A 244 -0.92 11.34 -1.57
CA MET A 244 -1.77 11.82 -2.64
C MET A 244 -0.90 12.31 -3.80
N PRO A 245 -0.64 11.46 -4.80
CA PRO A 245 0.15 11.83 -5.97
C PRO A 245 -0.58 12.84 -6.84
N GLY A 246 0.15 13.70 -7.55
CA GLY A 246 -0.46 14.63 -8.49
C GLY A 246 -0.55 14.12 -9.92
N MET A 247 -1.33 14.81 -10.74
CA MET A 247 -1.53 14.48 -12.17
C MET A 247 -0.28 14.73 -13.05
N GLY A 248 0.80 15.25 -12.50
CA GLY A 248 2.05 15.57 -13.22
C GLY A 248 3.00 16.51 -12.47
N ALA A 249 2.52 17.15 -11.41
CA ALA A 249 3.30 17.96 -10.49
C ALA A 249 2.83 17.70 -9.05
N GLN A 250 3.54 18.23 -8.06
CA GLN A 250 3.11 18.12 -6.67
C GLN A 250 1.73 18.78 -6.49
N PRO A 251 0.75 18.11 -5.87
CA PRO A 251 -0.50 18.77 -5.48
C PRO A 251 -0.22 19.96 -4.56
N LEU A 252 -1.04 21.01 -4.69
CA LEU A 252 -0.96 22.16 -3.80
C LEU A 252 -1.89 21.97 -2.62
N ILE A 253 -1.37 22.23 -1.41
CA ILE A 253 -2.18 22.34 -0.19
C ILE A 253 -2.85 23.71 -0.22
N LYS A 254 -4.18 23.73 -0.31
CA LYS A 254 -4.99 24.95 -0.41
C LYS A 254 -5.26 25.57 0.96
N GLY A 255 -5.44 24.73 1.97
CA GLY A 255 -5.74 25.15 3.32
C GLY A 255 -6.39 24.02 4.12
N SER A 256 -6.84 24.38 5.31
CA SER A 256 -7.40 23.44 6.27
C SER A 256 -8.52 24.07 7.07
N PHE A 257 -9.35 23.22 7.67
CA PHE A 257 -10.35 23.62 8.64
C PHE A 257 -10.11 22.88 9.94
N ALA A 258 -9.88 23.69 10.97
CA ALA A 258 -9.86 23.27 12.35
C ALA A 258 -10.72 24.26 13.15
N ASP A 259 -11.50 23.77 14.09
CA ASP A 259 -12.23 24.65 14.99
C ASP A 259 -12.07 24.23 16.45
N GLY A 260 -12.72 25.01 17.32
CA GLY A 260 -12.64 24.83 18.76
C GLY A 260 -13.60 23.83 19.38
N LYS A 261 -14.36 23.00 18.59
CA LYS A 261 -15.16 21.81 19.02
C LYS A 261 -16.28 21.35 18.05
N ARG A 262 -16.61 22.04 16.94
CA ARG A 262 -17.73 21.65 16.05
C ARG A 262 -17.33 20.49 15.13
N THR A 263 -16.05 20.20 15.01
CA THR A 263 -15.51 18.95 14.41
C THR A 263 -15.05 17.96 15.48
N ALA A 264 -15.78 17.92 16.57
CA ALA A 264 -15.55 17.02 17.69
C ALA A 264 -16.89 16.61 18.30
N ASN A 265 -16.96 15.39 18.82
CA ASN A 265 -18.17 14.88 19.44
C ASN A 265 -17.81 13.98 20.63
N THR A 266 -18.57 14.08 21.72
CA THR A 266 -18.42 13.24 22.92
C THR A 266 -19.61 12.29 23.14
N GLN A 267 -20.64 12.38 22.32
CA GLN A 267 -21.87 11.60 22.41
C GLN A 267 -21.62 10.16 21.98
N ASN A 268 -22.30 9.23 22.67
CA ASN A 268 -22.23 7.79 22.41
C ASN A 268 -23.38 7.34 21.49
N ASN A 269 -23.52 7.99 20.34
CA ASN A 269 -24.57 7.70 19.35
C ASN A 269 -24.03 6.88 18.18
N THR A 270 -24.90 6.13 17.52
CA THR A 270 -24.52 5.36 16.30
C THR A 270 -24.13 6.28 15.15
N VAL A 271 -24.86 7.38 15.00
CA VAL A 271 -24.53 8.45 14.06
C VAL A 271 -24.27 9.72 14.88
N THR A 272 -23.17 10.38 14.57
CA THR A 272 -22.80 11.67 15.17
C THR A 272 -22.51 12.65 14.05
N THR A 273 -22.75 13.93 14.30
CA THR A 273 -22.54 14.98 13.30
C THR A 273 -21.54 16.02 13.79
N GLY A 274 -20.92 16.69 12.83
CA GLY A 274 -20.19 17.94 12.99
C GLY A 274 -20.52 18.87 11.84
N ASP A 275 -19.97 20.08 11.84
CA ASP A 275 -20.16 21.01 10.74
C ASP A 275 -18.89 21.83 10.43
N THR A 276 -18.82 22.36 9.23
CA THR A 276 -17.76 23.27 8.77
C THR A 276 -18.37 24.57 8.25
N SER A 277 -17.61 25.66 8.22
CA SER A 277 -17.96 26.82 7.38
C SER A 277 -17.69 26.51 5.91
N SER A 278 -18.33 27.25 4.98
CA SER A 278 -17.98 27.14 3.57
C SER A 278 -16.48 27.40 3.35
N GLY A 279 -15.77 26.41 2.79
CA GLY A 279 -14.35 26.52 2.47
C GLY A 279 -14.02 27.49 1.35
N GLU A 280 -14.99 27.77 0.49
CA GLU A 280 -14.86 28.77 -0.56
C GLU A 280 -15.08 30.18 -0.02
N ALA A 281 -16.16 30.40 0.73
CA ALA A 281 -16.44 31.73 1.28
C ALA A 281 -15.40 32.15 2.34
N LYS A 282 -14.84 31.19 3.08
CA LYS A 282 -13.80 31.43 4.09
C LYS A 282 -12.37 31.24 3.58
N GLY A 283 -12.19 30.86 2.32
CA GLY A 283 -10.89 30.86 1.64
C GLY A 283 -9.97 29.67 1.92
N TRP A 284 -10.38 28.66 2.70
CA TRP A 284 -9.52 27.52 3.05
C TRP A 284 -9.57 26.34 2.05
N CYS A 285 -10.50 26.37 1.08
CA CYS A 285 -10.63 25.35 0.02
C CYS A 285 -10.75 25.92 -1.39
N ASN A 286 -10.34 27.16 -1.63
CA ASN A 286 -10.53 27.82 -2.92
C ASN A 286 -9.90 27.03 -4.08
N ASP A 287 -10.73 26.69 -5.07
CA ASP A 287 -10.34 25.94 -6.27
C ASP A 287 -9.68 24.58 -5.96
N ALA A 288 -10.01 23.97 -4.83
CA ALA A 288 -9.59 22.61 -4.50
C ALA A 288 -10.36 21.57 -5.32
N ASP A 289 -9.73 20.43 -5.62
CA ASP A 289 -10.39 19.25 -6.20
C ASP A 289 -10.54 18.10 -5.20
N THR A 290 -9.79 18.14 -4.09
CA THR A 290 -9.73 17.06 -3.13
C THR A 290 -9.96 17.58 -1.73
N LEU A 291 -10.84 16.90 -1.00
CA LEU A 291 -11.11 17.15 0.41
C LEU A 291 -10.70 15.93 1.23
N VAL A 292 -9.85 16.15 2.22
CA VAL A 292 -9.35 15.13 3.14
C VAL A 292 -9.92 15.40 4.53
N PHE A 293 -10.37 14.35 5.21
CA PHE A 293 -10.81 14.37 6.59
C PHE A 293 -9.98 13.37 7.38
N GLY A 294 -9.15 13.86 8.30
CA GLY A 294 -8.53 12.97 9.28
C GLY A 294 -9.30 13.05 10.59
N VAL A 295 -9.57 11.89 11.17
CA VAL A 295 -10.38 11.74 12.36
C VAL A 295 -9.72 10.79 13.33
N SER A 296 -9.75 11.18 14.59
CA SER A 296 -9.27 10.42 15.72
C SER A 296 -10.45 10.06 16.60
N GLY A 297 -10.56 8.78 16.96
CA GLY A 297 -11.64 8.28 17.80
C GLY A 297 -11.11 7.59 19.05
N ARG A 298 -11.97 7.44 20.07
CA ARG A 298 -11.66 6.60 21.23
C ARG A 298 -12.31 5.24 21.03
N GLY A 299 -11.52 4.16 21.08
CA GLY A 299 -12.01 2.80 20.85
C GLY A 299 -12.55 2.10 22.11
N ASN A 300 -12.73 2.82 23.22
CA ASN A 300 -13.20 2.28 24.51
C ASN A 300 -12.44 1.00 24.94
N ASP A 301 -11.12 1.04 24.81
CA ASP A 301 -10.21 -0.04 25.17
C ASP A 301 -10.52 -1.33 24.39
N ASN A 302 -10.97 -1.17 23.14
CA ASN A 302 -11.31 -2.22 22.23
C ASN A 302 -10.82 -1.87 20.81
N VAL A 303 -9.94 -2.72 20.30
CA VAL A 303 -9.29 -2.56 18.98
C VAL A 303 -10.29 -2.51 17.82
N THR A 304 -11.51 -3.01 17.99
CA THR A 304 -12.56 -3.00 16.94
C THR A 304 -13.24 -1.65 16.74
N GLY A 305 -12.87 -0.61 17.53
CA GLY A 305 -13.43 0.72 17.38
C GLY A 305 -13.02 1.35 16.05
N ALA A 306 -13.98 1.58 15.14
CA ALA A 306 -13.77 2.20 13.84
C ALA A 306 -15.03 2.94 13.35
N PHE A 307 -14.90 3.78 12.33
CA PHE A 307 -16.04 4.34 11.59
C PHE A 307 -16.38 3.49 10.37
N ALA A 308 -17.67 3.26 10.15
CA ALA A 308 -18.19 2.56 8.99
C ALA A 308 -18.40 3.48 7.78
N SER A 309 -18.72 4.75 8.02
CA SER A 309 -18.87 5.73 6.95
C SER A 309 -18.70 7.16 7.45
N VAL A 310 -18.24 8.01 6.53
CA VAL A 310 -18.24 9.47 6.65
C VAL A 310 -18.99 10.05 5.46
N VAL A 311 -19.99 10.88 5.74
CA VAL A 311 -20.83 11.54 4.72
C VAL A 311 -20.73 13.04 4.90
N PHE A 312 -20.15 13.73 3.92
CA PHE A 312 -20.05 15.19 3.89
C PHE A 312 -21.33 15.81 3.30
N ASN A 313 -21.70 17.00 3.75
CA ASN A 313 -22.93 17.69 3.36
C ASN A 313 -24.18 16.79 3.57
N SER A 314 -24.26 16.18 4.75
CA SER A 314 -25.36 15.30 5.18
C SER A 314 -26.71 16.02 5.26
N ASN A 315 -26.68 17.33 5.50
CA ASN A 315 -27.86 18.17 5.68
C ASN A 315 -27.61 19.55 5.05
N GLY A 316 -28.08 19.75 3.81
CA GLY A 316 -27.86 20.97 3.02
C GLY A 316 -29.06 21.32 2.15
N SER A 317 -29.02 22.49 1.50
CA SER A 317 -30.04 22.92 0.55
C SER A 317 -29.43 23.20 -0.82
N PRO A 318 -29.65 22.34 -1.84
CA PRO A 318 -30.28 21.02 -1.74
C PRO A 318 -29.39 20.04 -0.94
N ALA A 319 -29.99 18.99 -0.38
CA ALA A 319 -29.25 17.94 0.32
C ALA A 319 -28.34 17.21 -0.66
N GLN A 320 -27.05 17.10 -0.32
CA GLN A 320 -26.02 16.55 -1.20
C GLN A 320 -25.09 15.65 -0.40
N PRO A 321 -25.58 14.51 0.11
CA PRO A 321 -24.74 13.60 0.87
C PRO A 321 -23.62 13.06 -0.03
N ILE A 322 -22.39 13.43 0.29
CA ILE A 322 -21.17 12.98 -0.39
C ILE A 322 -20.50 11.94 0.50
N ALA A 323 -20.62 10.67 0.13
CA ALA A 323 -19.85 9.62 0.77
C ALA A 323 -18.36 9.86 0.54
N MET A 324 -17.57 9.85 1.61
CA MET A 324 -16.12 9.91 1.54
C MET A 324 -15.55 8.51 1.42
N ASN A 325 -14.46 8.37 0.68
CA ASN A 325 -13.71 7.14 0.54
C ASN A 325 -12.82 6.96 1.77
N TRP A 326 -12.90 5.78 2.38
CA TRP A 326 -12.00 5.35 3.44
C TRP A 326 -10.61 5.04 2.86
N ILE A 327 -9.55 5.43 3.55
CA ILE A 327 -8.15 5.13 3.16
C ILE A 327 -7.46 4.23 4.17
N ALA A 328 -7.49 4.63 5.43
CA ALA A 328 -6.69 4.00 6.46
C ALA A 328 -7.41 4.04 7.80
N HIS A 329 -7.13 3.01 8.60
CA HIS A 329 -7.46 2.91 10.01
C HIS A 329 -6.27 2.29 10.72
N TYR A 330 -5.92 2.81 11.89
CA TYR A 330 -4.94 2.19 12.77
C TYR A 330 -5.24 2.52 14.23
N PRO A 331 -5.00 1.60 15.19
CA PRO A 331 -4.45 0.23 15.03
C PRO A 331 -5.35 -0.75 14.28
N ASN A 332 -4.85 -1.91 13.86
CA ASN A 332 -5.66 -2.88 13.12
C ASN A 332 -6.85 -3.37 13.95
N THR A 333 -8.04 -3.39 13.34
CA THR A 333 -9.30 -3.70 14.04
C THR A 333 -9.44 -5.16 14.46
N ASP A 334 -8.60 -6.04 13.92
CA ASP A 334 -8.53 -7.47 14.24
C ASP A 334 -7.60 -7.78 15.43
N GLY A 335 -6.94 -6.76 16.00
CA GLY A 335 -6.01 -6.91 17.12
C GLY A 335 -4.62 -7.42 16.73
N THR A 336 -4.29 -7.47 15.44
CA THR A 336 -2.95 -7.88 14.98
C THR A 336 -1.85 -6.86 15.28
N THR A 337 -2.20 -5.61 15.58
CA THR A 337 -1.22 -4.62 16.03
C THR A 337 -0.74 -4.98 17.43
N ALA A 338 0.57 -5.13 17.61
CA ALA A 338 1.17 -5.48 18.90
C ALA A 338 1.18 -4.28 19.85
N GLY A 339 1.03 -4.54 21.16
CA GLY A 339 1.22 -3.54 22.21
C GLY A 339 0.17 -2.43 22.30
N VAL A 340 -0.96 -2.57 21.59
CA VAL A 340 -2.08 -1.61 21.63
C VAL A 340 -3.28 -2.19 22.38
N TYR A 341 -4.02 -1.29 23.04
CA TYR A 341 -5.22 -1.65 23.81
C TYR A 341 -6.53 -1.21 23.13
N GLY A 342 -6.47 -0.53 21.98
CA GLY A 342 -7.65 0.01 21.29
C GLY A 342 -8.33 1.15 22.07
N ASP A 343 -7.59 1.90 22.89
CA ASP A 343 -8.14 3.02 23.64
C ASP A 343 -8.25 4.31 22.80
N VAL A 344 -7.47 4.39 21.72
CA VAL A 344 -7.48 5.43 20.69
C VAL A 344 -7.23 4.79 19.32
N PHE A 345 -7.83 5.36 18.27
CA PHE A 345 -7.59 4.99 16.89
C PHE A 345 -7.59 6.23 15.99
N SER A 346 -7.00 6.10 14.82
CA SER A 346 -6.86 7.16 13.83
C SER A 346 -7.29 6.68 12.46
N GLU A 347 -7.99 7.53 11.72
CA GLU A 347 -8.46 7.25 10.36
C GLU A 347 -8.28 8.45 9.44
N ILE A 348 -8.16 8.17 8.14
CA ILE A 348 -8.21 9.18 7.08
C ILE A 348 -9.26 8.78 6.05
N TRP A 349 -10.07 9.77 5.68
CA TRP A 349 -11.11 9.71 4.66
C TRP A 349 -10.85 10.81 3.63
N TRP A 350 -11.29 10.62 2.40
CA TRP A 350 -11.14 11.65 1.36
C TRP A 350 -12.25 11.59 0.32
N THR A 351 -12.41 12.67 -0.44
CA THR A 351 -13.25 12.68 -1.63
C THR A 351 -12.62 13.57 -2.69
N TYR A 352 -12.92 13.26 -3.95
CA TYR A 352 -12.40 13.99 -5.11
C TYR A 352 -13.55 14.40 -6.01
N ASN A 353 -13.49 15.65 -6.45
CA ASN A 353 -14.36 16.19 -7.48
C ASN A 353 -13.49 17.06 -8.40
N PRO A 354 -13.44 16.80 -9.73
CA PRO A 354 -12.63 17.62 -10.62
C PRO A 354 -13.02 19.09 -10.53
N THR A 355 -12.01 19.96 -10.45
CA THR A 355 -12.20 21.41 -10.35
C THR A 355 -12.21 22.07 -11.73
N PHE A 356 -13.03 23.11 -11.88
CA PHE A 356 -12.97 24.04 -13.01
C PHE A 356 -13.24 25.47 -12.50
N PRO A 357 -12.72 26.51 -13.18
CA PRO A 357 -12.89 27.89 -12.76
C PRO A 357 -14.36 28.28 -12.65
N LYS A 358 -14.72 29.04 -11.61
CA LYS A 358 -16.06 29.62 -11.48
C LYS A 358 -16.43 30.39 -12.75
N MET A 359 -17.62 30.14 -13.29
CA MET A 359 -18.04 30.74 -14.55
C MET A 359 -19.54 30.95 -14.64
N LEU A 360 -19.93 31.91 -15.48
CA LEU A 360 -21.33 32.20 -15.77
C LEU A 360 -21.94 31.07 -16.62
N ALA A 361 -23.15 30.69 -16.27
CA ALA A 361 -23.91 29.61 -16.88
C ALA A 361 -25.38 29.97 -17.07
N SER A 362 -25.93 29.49 -18.16
CA SER A 362 -27.37 29.50 -18.45
C SER A 362 -27.82 28.10 -18.85
N SER A 363 -29.07 27.72 -18.59
CA SER A 363 -29.53 26.35 -18.85
C SER A 363 -30.85 26.28 -19.60
N ALA A 364 -30.96 25.31 -20.50
CA ALA A 364 -32.21 24.89 -21.12
C ALA A 364 -32.34 23.37 -21.04
N GLY A 365 -33.33 22.88 -20.28
CA GLY A 365 -33.41 21.46 -19.93
C GLY A 365 -32.15 21.01 -19.17
N THR A 366 -31.57 19.88 -19.56
CA THR A 366 -30.30 19.37 -19.01
C THR A 366 -29.06 19.98 -19.65
N THR A 367 -29.20 20.86 -20.64
CA THR A 367 -28.06 21.48 -21.31
C THR A 367 -27.70 22.78 -20.60
N VAL A 368 -26.45 22.87 -20.15
CA VAL A 368 -25.87 24.07 -19.55
C VAL A 368 -24.90 24.69 -20.56
N THR A 369 -25.05 25.99 -20.79
CA THR A 369 -24.20 26.80 -21.66
C THR A 369 -23.30 27.69 -20.81
N VAL A 370 -22.00 27.69 -21.11
CA VAL A 370 -20.93 28.43 -20.45
C VAL A 370 -19.99 29.04 -21.49
N ALA A 371 -19.07 29.91 -21.05
CA ALA A 371 -18.10 30.53 -21.96
C ALA A 371 -17.09 29.53 -22.57
N SER A 372 -16.75 28.45 -21.85
CA SER A 372 -15.84 27.41 -22.34
C SER A 372 -16.01 26.10 -21.55
N THR A 373 -15.89 24.96 -22.21
CA THR A 373 -15.92 23.63 -21.56
C THR A 373 -14.54 22.99 -21.39
N ALA A 374 -13.45 23.70 -21.70
CA ALA A 374 -12.09 23.13 -21.80
C ALA A 374 -11.58 22.42 -20.53
N LYS A 375 -12.08 22.78 -19.35
CA LYS A 375 -11.68 22.17 -18.06
C LYS A 375 -12.79 21.34 -17.40
N ILE A 376 -13.95 21.22 -18.05
CA ILE A 376 -15.08 20.48 -17.51
C ILE A 376 -14.88 18.99 -17.83
N GLN A 377 -14.97 18.15 -16.81
CA GLN A 377 -14.83 16.71 -16.93
C GLN A 377 -16.17 16.03 -16.68
N VAL A 378 -16.38 14.88 -17.34
CA VAL A 378 -17.54 14.03 -17.06
C VAL A 378 -17.42 13.49 -15.63
N GLY A 379 -18.53 13.45 -14.90
CA GLY A 379 -18.60 13.01 -13.51
C GLY A 379 -18.45 14.14 -12.48
N THR A 380 -18.01 15.35 -12.89
CA THR A 380 -17.90 16.49 -11.99
C THR A 380 -19.25 16.85 -11.39
N ILE A 381 -19.32 16.88 -10.06
CA ILE A 381 -20.45 17.45 -9.31
C ILE A 381 -20.37 18.96 -9.43
N ILE A 382 -21.49 19.58 -9.75
CA ILE A 382 -21.60 21.03 -9.91
C ILE A 382 -22.64 21.63 -8.98
N LYS A 383 -22.41 22.89 -8.60
CA LYS A 383 -23.36 23.66 -7.79
C LYS A 383 -23.42 25.10 -8.27
N VAL A 384 -24.57 25.73 -8.05
CA VAL A 384 -24.70 27.18 -8.19
C VAL A 384 -23.93 27.82 -7.05
N TYR A 385 -22.93 28.62 -7.40
CA TYR A 385 -22.15 29.42 -6.47
C TYR A 385 -22.90 30.69 -6.10
N SER A 386 -23.40 31.43 -7.10
CA SER A 386 -24.18 32.65 -6.91
C SER A 386 -25.07 32.93 -8.13
N GLY A 387 -26.01 33.87 -8.01
CA GLY A 387 -26.93 34.25 -9.09
C GLY A 387 -28.25 33.47 -9.09
N SER A 388 -28.98 33.52 -10.21
CA SER A 388 -30.33 32.94 -10.33
C SER A 388 -30.31 31.55 -10.96
N GLY A 389 -30.78 30.56 -10.22
CA GLY A 389 -30.88 29.17 -10.67
C GLY A 389 -30.73 28.20 -9.51
N LEU A 390 -31.22 26.97 -9.68
CA LEU A 390 -31.11 25.92 -8.68
C LEU A 390 -30.88 24.58 -9.37
N LEU A 391 -29.77 23.95 -9.01
CA LEU A 391 -29.46 22.57 -9.40
C LEU A 391 -29.96 21.64 -8.30
N ALA A 392 -30.43 20.45 -8.67
CA ALA A 392 -30.75 19.42 -7.70
C ALA A 392 -29.48 18.94 -6.96
N GLY A 393 -29.68 18.26 -5.83
CA GLY A 393 -28.59 17.63 -5.11
C GLY A 393 -27.84 16.63 -6.00
N ASN A 394 -26.50 16.57 -5.90
CA ASN A 394 -25.66 15.62 -6.62
C ASN A 394 -25.78 15.69 -8.15
N THR A 395 -26.05 16.89 -8.69
CA THR A 395 -26.07 17.11 -10.14
C THR A 395 -24.67 16.98 -10.72
N LYS A 396 -24.49 16.10 -11.71
CA LYS A 396 -23.19 15.78 -12.33
C LYS A 396 -23.17 16.10 -13.81
N VAL A 397 -21.99 16.41 -14.34
CA VAL A 397 -21.75 16.46 -15.78
C VAL A 397 -21.79 15.05 -16.37
N THR A 398 -22.62 14.81 -17.38
CA THR A 398 -22.76 13.51 -18.05
C THR A 398 -22.06 13.48 -19.41
N SER A 399 -21.99 14.61 -20.11
CA SER A 399 -21.25 14.75 -21.36
C SER A 399 -20.86 16.19 -21.62
N VAL A 400 -19.77 16.40 -22.37
CA VAL A 400 -19.35 17.72 -22.86
C VAL A 400 -19.57 17.73 -24.38
N LEU A 401 -20.30 18.74 -24.87
CA LEU A 401 -20.63 18.84 -26.30
C LEU A 401 -19.44 19.39 -27.09
N ALA A 402 -19.32 18.94 -28.34
CA ALA A 402 -18.19 19.29 -29.22
C ALA A 402 -18.14 20.78 -29.63
N ASN A 403 -19.15 21.58 -29.29
CA ASN A 403 -19.20 23.00 -29.59
C ASN A 403 -18.35 23.88 -28.64
N GLY A 404 -17.76 23.29 -27.61
CA GLY A 404 -16.84 23.99 -26.69
C GLY A 404 -17.50 24.92 -25.68
N THR A 405 -18.82 25.06 -25.69
CA THR A 405 -19.56 25.99 -24.81
C THR A 405 -20.71 25.33 -24.06
N GLN A 406 -21.04 24.07 -24.37
CA GLN A 406 -22.16 23.38 -23.75
C GLN A 406 -21.78 22.02 -23.18
N PHE A 407 -22.43 21.67 -22.09
CA PHE A 407 -22.36 20.34 -21.48
C PHE A 407 -23.73 19.92 -20.96
N VAL A 408 -23.92 18.62 -20.75
CA VAL A 408 -25.16 18.04 -20.27
C VAL A 408 -25.00 17.62 -18.82
N VAL A 409 -26.04 17.85 -18.01
CA VAL A 409 -26.10 17.45 -16.61
C VAL A 409 -27.07 16.29 -16.38
N SER A 410 -26.88 15.58 -15.26
CA SER A 410 -27.65 14.39 -14.89
C SER A 410 -29.14 14.66 -14.63
N SER A 411 -29.50 15.90 -14.31
CA SER A 411 -30.85 16.31 -13.94
C SER A 411 -31.11 17.74 -14.39
N THR A 412 -32.32 18.00 -14.88
CA THR A 412 -32.74 19.37 -15.24
C THR A 412 -32.68 20.27 -14.00
N PRO A 413 -32.11 21.48 -14.08
CA PRO A 413 -32.17 22.45 -12.99
C PRO A 413 -33.61 22.68 -12.55
N THR A 414 -33.88 22.61 -11.24
CA THR A 414 -35.22 22.86 -10.69
C THR A 414 -35.64 24.31 -10.88
N THR A 415 -34.67 25.22 -10.95
CA THR A 415 -34.85 26.58 -11.46
C THR A 415 -33.79 26.81 -12.54
N PRO A 416 -34.19 27.17 -13.79
CA PRO A 416 -33.23 27.42 -14.86
C PRO A 416 -32.15 28.42 -14.47
N LEU A 417 -30.91 28.09 -14.80
CA LEU A 417 -29.78 28.98 -14.62
C LEU A 417 -29.93 30.17 -15.58
N THR A 418 -29.82 31.39 -15.05
CA THR A 418 -29.86 32.64 -15.82
C THR A 418 -28.66 33.50 -15.43
N ASN A 419 -27.57 33.38 -16.19
CA ASN A 419 -26.28 34.00 -15.86
C ASN A 419 -25.83 33.69 -14.42
N ALA A 420 -26.10 32.47 -13.94
CA ALA A 420 -25.68 32.02 -12.62
C ALA A 420 -24.17 31.73 -12.65
N THR A 421 -23.45 32.05 -11.58
CA THR A 421 -22.10 31.55 -11.41
C THR A 421 -22.18 30.12 -10.89
N ILE A 422 -21.58 29.17 -11.60
CA ILE A 422 -21.46 27.77 -11.14
C ILE A 422 -20.02 27.47 -10.73
N CYS A 423 -19.86 26.46 -9.89
CA CYS A 423 -18.55 25.91 -9.53
C CYS A 423 -18.55 24.38 -9.56
N GLY A 424 -17.37 23.81 -9.85
CA GLY A 424 -17.02 22.41 -9.64
C GLY A 424 -16.04 22.26 -8.48
N GLY A 425 -15.29 21.16 -8.41
CA GLY A 425 -14.31 20.97 -7.35
C GLY A 425 -14.94 20.80 -5.96
N VAL A 426 -14.15 21.03 -4.91
CA VAL A 426 -14.62 20.97 -3.52
C VAL A 426 -15.68 22.04 -3.25
N CYS A 427 -15.68 23.17 -3.99
CA CYS A 427 -16.73 24.20 -3.92
C CYS A 427 -18.14 23.60 -4.03
N ALA A 428 -18.35 22.69 -4.98
CA ALA A 428 -19.67 22.10 -5.21
C ALA A 428 -20.13 21.15 -4.08
N LEU A 429 -19.23 20.75 -3.18
CA LEU A 429 -19.53 19.85 -2.07
C LEU A 429 -20.08 20.59 -0.85
N PHE A 430 -19.82 21.90 -0.72
CA PHE A 430 -20.31 22.70 0.40
C PHE A 430 -21.79 23.05 0.26
N ASN A 431 -22.48 23.18 1.40
CA ASN A 431 -23.78 23.81 1.48
C ASN A 431 -23.63 25.32 1.27
N ASP A 432 -24.35 25.85 0.27
CA ASP A 432 -24.34 27.27 -0.12
C ASP A 432 -22.92 27.89 -0.15
N PRO A 433 -22.10 27.52 -1.14
CA PRO A 433 -20.66 27.74 -1.10
C PRO A 433 -20.23 29.22 -1.15
N SER A 434 -21.08 30.15 -1.58
CA SER A 434 -20.74 31.59 -1.56
C SER A 434 -21.07 32.27 -0.23
N SER A 435 -21.85 31.64 0.65
CA SER A 435 -22.29 32.26 1.89
C SER A 435 -21.27 32.13 3.02
N ASN A 436 -21.00 33.27 3.64
CA ASN A 436 -20.14 33.38 4.82
C ASN A 436 -20.79 32.85 6.11
N GLY A 437 -22.12 32.69 6.12
CA GLY A 437 -22.89 32.21 7.27
C GLY A 437 -23.34 30.75 7.15
N SER A 438 -23.24 30.17 5.96
CA SER A 438 -23.70 28.81 5.71
C SER A 438 -22.75 27.78 6.31
N LYS A 439 -23.35 26.73 6.85
CA LYS A 439 -22.67 25.60 7.48
C LYS A 439 -22.90 24.35 6.63
N THR A 440 -21.85 23.56 6.48
CA THR A 440 -21.93 22.24 5.84
C THR A 440 -21.79 21.19 6.90
N GLU A 441 -22.89 20.50 7.19
CA GLU A 441 -22.92 19.38 8.13
C GLU A 441 -22.25 18.14 7.53
N PHE A 442 -21.59 17.35 8.35
CA PHE A 442 -21.10 16.02 8.00
C PHE A 442 -21.44 15.03 9.10
N ALA A 443 -21.61 13.77 8.72
CA ALA A 443 -22.02 12.68 9.60
C ALA A 443 -20.99 11.55 9.63
N LEU A 444 -20.73 11.02 10.81
CA LEU A 444 -19.89 9.86 11.06
C LEU A 444 -20.77 8.75 11.64
N THR A 445 -20.75 7.59 10.99
CA THR A 445 -21.42 6.39 11.47
C THR A 445 -20.38 5.43 12.03
N ARG A 446 -20.50 5.02 13.28
CA ARG A 446 -19.59 4.03 13.87
C ARG A 446 -19.84 2.63 13.32
N ALA A 447 -18.77 1.86 13.13
CA ALA A 447 -18.85 0.45 12.76
C ALA A 447 -19.25 -0.43 13.96
N THR A 448 -18.79 -0.05 15.15
CA THR A 448 -19.00 -0.78 16.40
C THR A 448 -19.32 0.18 17.53
N ALA A 449 -19.94 -0.32 18.61
CA ALA A 449 -20.16 0.48 19.82
C ALA A 449 -18.86 0.84 20.57
N ALA A 450 -17.72 0.26 20.16
CA ALA A 450 -16.41 0.55 20.70
C ALA A 450 -15.91 1.94 20.28
N ALA A 451 -16.24 2.40 19.06
CA ALA A 451 -15.97 3.77 18.66
C ALA A 451 -16.86 4.74 19.43
N GLN A 452 -16.24 5.45 20.36
CA GLN A 452 -16.84 6.45 21.23
C GLN A 452 -16.09 7.75 21.05
N GLN A 453 -16.83 8.84 20.85
CA GLN A 453 -16.25 10.17 20.70
C GLN A 453 -15.27 10.31 19.52
N TRP A 454 -15.07 11.53 19.07
CA TRP A 454 -14.08 11.82 18.05
C TRP A 454 -13.68 13.28 18.04
N ALA A 455 -12.53 13.54 17.43
CA ALA A 455 -12.09 14.84 16.99
C ALA A 455 -11.48 14.67 15.60
N GLY A 456 -11.68 15.62 14.70
CA GLY A 456 -11.10 15.54 13.36
C GLY A 456 -11.10 16.88 12.66
N GLY A 457 -10.32 17.00 11.60
CA GLY A 457 -10.19 18.23 10.83
C GLY A 457 -10.09 17.95 9.34
N PHE A 458 -10.25 19.00 8.54
CA PHE A 458 -10.22 18.89 7.09
C PHE A 458 -8.99 19.56 6.50
N THR A 459 -8.51 19.02 5.37
CA THR A 459 -7.48 19.61 4.53
C THR A 459 -7.94 19.60 3.08
N CYS A 460 -7.69 20.68 2.35
CA CYS A 460 -8.04 20.82 0.94
C CYS A 460 -6.80 20.82 0.05
N LEU A 461 -6.85 20.07 -1.05
CA LEU A 461 -5.77 19.96 -2.01
C LEU A 461 -6.27 20.24 -3.43
N SER A 462 -5.33 20.58 -4.32
CA SER A 462 -5.57 20.72 -5.76
C SER A 462 -4.46 20.07 -6.57
N GLY A 463 -4.81 19.50 -7.72
CA GLY A 463 -3.92 18.79 -8.62
C GLY A 463 -3.71 17.31 -8.30
N VAL A 464 -4.55 16.72 -7.44
CA VAL A 464 -4.45 15.30 -7.05
C VAL A 464 -4.90 14.42 -8.21
N ASP A 465 -4.19 13.32 -8.43
CA ASP A 465 -4.61 12.24 -9.31
C ASP A 465 -5.39 11.18 -8.50
N PRO A 466 -6.73 11.17 -8.56
CA PRO A 466 -7.55 10.27 -7.75
C PRO A 466 -7.31 8.78 -8.05
N SER A 467 -6.80 8.46 -9.25
CA SER A 467 -6.51 7.07 -9.64
C SER A 467 -5.27 6.50 -8.94
N LYS A 468 -4.41 7.38 -8.41
CA LYS A 468 -3.16 7.03 -7.76
C LYS A 468 -3.20 7.20 -6.23
N VAL A 469 -4.29 7.72 -5.67
CA VAL A 469 -4.47 7.81 -4.22
C VAL A 469 -4.64 6.39 -3.67
N LYS A 470 -3.75 6.01 -2.76
CA LYS A 470 -3.73 4.70 -2.11
C LYS A 470 -3.26 4.86 -0.67
N ARG A 471 -3.68 3.95 0.19
CA ARG A 471 -3.08 3.82 1.52
C ARG A 471 -1.61 3.45 1.34
N ILE A 472 -0.74 4.08 2.12
CA ILE A 472 0.65 3.62 2.20
C ILE A 472 0.75 2.73 3.41
N SER A 473 1.01 1.48 3.13
CA SER A 473 1.54 0.57 4.12
C SER A 473 3.06 0.51 3.97
N HIS A 474 3.77 0.46 5.09
CA HIS A 474 5.04 -0.25 5.12
C HIS A 474 4.68 -1.73 4.97
N SER A 475 4.41 -2.14 3.72
CA SER A 475 4.22 -3.54 3.41
C SER A 475 5.52 -4.14 2.94
N GLY A 476 5.87 -5.25 3.57
CA GLY A 476 6.99 -6.07 3.17
C GLY A 476 6.54 -7.51 3.11
N VAL A 477 7.33 -8.31 2.40
CA VAL A 477 7.22 -9.76 2.47
C VAL A 477 8.34 -10.31 3.34
N THR A 478 7.98 -11.23 4.23
CA THR A 478 8.97 -12.03 4.95
C THR A 478 8.90 -13.44 4.40
N MET A 479 10.02 -13.95 3.91
CA MET A 479 10.10 -15.36 3.54
C MET A 479 10.19 -16.23 4.79
N TYR A 480 9.37 -17.26 4.84
CA TYR A 480 9.41 -18.31 5.84
C TYR A 480 9.16 -19.67 5.16
N LYS A 481 9.83 -20.70 5.69
CA LYS A 481 9.93 -22.03 5.08
C LYS A 481 10.66 -21.99 3.74
N TRP A 482 11.78 -22.70 3.70
CA TRP A 482 12.57 -22.93 2.50
C TRP A 482 12.80 -24.43 2.44
N HIS A 483 12.43 -25.05 1.33
CA HIS A 483 12.70 -26.47 1.13
C HIS A 483 12.88 -26.80 -0.35
N GLU A 484 13.66 -27.86 -0.58
CA GLU A 484 13.78 -28.45 -1.89
C GLU A 484 12.64 -29.43 -2.15
N VAL A 485 11.99 -29.27 -3.30
CA VAL A 485 10.88 -30.13 -3.74
C VAL A 485 11.46 -31.33 -4.47
N ILE A 486 11.40 -32.50 -3.82
CA ILE A 486 11.74 -33.79 -4.43
C ILE A 486 10.48 -34.29 -5.17
N SER A 487 10.66 -35.06 -6.25
CA SER A 487 9.69 -35.35 -7.33
C SER A 487 8.31 -35.93 -6.98
N ASP A 488 7.93 -36.04 -5.70
CA ASP A 488 6.68 -36.66 -5.25
C ASP A 488 5.85 -35.78 -4.28
N GLU A 489 6.17 -34.48 -4.13
CA GLU A 489 5.36 -33.61 -3.28
C GLU A 489 4.04 -33.21 -4.00
N PRO A 490 2.85 -33.60 -3.48
CA PRO A 490 1.59 -33.35 -4.16
C PRO A 490 1.30 -31.85 -4.23
N ILE A 491 0.83 -31.41 -5.40
CA ILE A 491 0.15 -30.13 -5.58
C ILE A 491 -1.25 -30.35 -5.00
N ASN A 492 -1.53 -29.83 -3.80
CA ASN A 492 -2.85 -29.97 -3.17
C ASN A 492 -3.83 -28.93 -3.69
#